data_AF-A0A7V7DVZ3-F1
#
_entry.id   AF-A0A7V7DVZ3-F1
#
_cell.length_a   1.000
_cell.length_b   1.000
_cell.length_c   1.000
_cell.angle_alpha   90.00
_cell.angle_beta   90.00
_cell.angle_gamma   90.00
#
_symmetry.space_group_name_H-M   'P 1'
#
loop_
_entity.id
_entity.type
_entity.pdbx_description
1 polymer ?
#
loop_
_entity_poly.entity_id
_entity_poly.type
_entity_poly.pdbx_seq_one_letter_code
_entity_poly.pdbx_strand_id
1 'polypeptide(L)'
;MNRKIEERLITIIKEIVSKKDYKILEVGPNRDHVHILLELDKKEELPGVVRTLKAVTAKKILEEIPHLRVGNVKHLWARRYGYKEIKQEAFDTVRKYIRNQKEIPHM
;
A
#
# COMPACT_ATOMS: atom_id res chain seq x y z
N MET A 1 1.23 -12.48 2.79
CA MET A 1 1.18 -12.24 1.34
C MET A 1 2.37 -13.02 0.79
N ASN A 2 2.31 -13.56 -0.43
CA ASN A 2 3.47 -14.29 -0.97
C ASN A 2 4.61 -13.29 -1.20
N ARG A 3 5.86 -13.63 -0.87
CA ARG A 3 7.03 -12.76 -1.01
C ARG A 3 7.15 -12.15 -2.42
N LYS A 4 6.85 -12.91 -3.46
CA LYS A 4 6.84 -12.44 -4.86
C LYS A 4 5.80 -11.34 -5.08
N ILE A 5 4.63 -11.45 -4.45
CA ILE A 5 3.57 -10.43 -4.52
C ILE A 5 4.02 -9.16 -3.78
N GLU A 6 4.66 -9.30 -2.62
CA GLU A 6 5.14 -8.15 -1.82
C GLU A 6 6.19 -7.34 -2.58
N GLU A 7 7.20 -8.02 -3.14
CA GLU A 7 8.26 -7.38 -3.93
C GLU A 7 7.67 -6.67 -5.17
N ARG A 8 6.70 -7.32 -5.82
CA ARG A 8 6.05 -6.72 -6.99
C ARG A 8 5.16 -5.53 -6.63
N LEU A 9 4.44 -5.62 -5.52
CA LEU A 9 3.63 -4.54 -4.99
C LEU A 9 4.46 -3.30 -4.67
N ILE A 10 5.60 -3.48 -3.99
CA ILE A 10 6.53 -2.36 -3.70
C ILE A 10 7.02 -1.73 -5.01
N THR A 11 7.38 -2.55 -6.00
CA THR A 11 7.83 -2.06 -7.31
C THR A 11 6.76 -1.22 -8.00
N ILE A 12 5.51 -1.71 -8.04
CA ILE A 12 4.40 -0.99 -8.65
C ILE A 12 4.10 0.31 -7.90
N ILE A 13 4.15 0.32 -6.57
CA ILE A 13 3.92 1.53 -5.78
C ILE A 13 5.00 2.58 -6.10
N LYS A 14 6.27 2.19 -6.21
CA LYS A 14 7.36 3.10 -6.61
C LYS A 14 7.12 3.68 -8.02
N GLU A 15 6.64 2.87 -8.97
CA GLU A 15 6.27 3.37 -10.30
C GLU A 15 5.11 4.38 -10.24
N ILE A 16 4.10 4.15 -9.39
CA ILE A 16 2.97 5.08 -9.23
C ILE A 16 3.46 6.39 -8.64
N VAL A 17 4.27 6.33 -7.59
CA VAL A 17 4.88 7.50 -6.93
C VAL A 17 5.63 8.36 -7.92
N SER A 18 6.51 7.74 -8.72
CA SER A 18 7.30 8.45 -9.73
C SER A 18 6.43 9.09 -10.83
N LYS A 19 5.29 8.49 -11.18
CA LYS A 19 4.41 9.01 -12.26
C LYS A 19 3.38 10.03 -11.80
N LYS A 20 2.99 9.98 -10.53
CA LYS A 20 1.88 10.77 -9.97
C LYS A 20 2.33 11.84 -8.98
N ASP A 21 3.63 11.96 -8.76
CA ASP A 21 4.24 12.92 -7.82
C ASP A 21 3.73 12.77 -6.38
N TYR A 22 3.50 11.52 -5.95
CA TYR A 22 3.06 11.24 -4.58
C TYR A 22 4.25 11.14 -3.63
N LYS A 23 4.20 11.84 -2.49
CA LYS A 23 5.22 11.76 -1.44
C LYS A 23 5.00 10.54 -0.54
N ILE A 24 5.42 9.35 -0.98
CA ILE A 24 5.39 8.16 -0.13
C ILE A 24 6.71 8.04 0.64
N LEU A 25 6.62 8.08 1.96
CA LEU A 25 7.77 8.03 2.87
C LEU A 25 8.19 6.58 3.16
N GLU A 26 7.23 5.67 3.34
CA GLU A 26 7.50 4.27 3.66
C GLU A 26 6.36 3.34 3.20
N VAL A 27 6.69 2.11 2.82
CA VAL A 27 5.73 1.06 2.43
C VAL A 27 6.11 -0.25 3.10
N GLY A 28 5.20 -0.80 3.89
CA GLY A 28 5.37 -2.08 4.59
C GLY A 28 4.24 -3.04 4.24
N PRO A 29 4.44 -3.96 3.27
CA PRO A 29 3.51 -5.05 3.04
C PRO A 29 3.49 -6.03 4.22
N ASN A 30 2.31 -6.50 4.59
CA ASN A 30 2.08 -7.50 5.63
C ASN A 30 1.30 -8.71 5.07
N ARG A 31 0.85 -9.64 5.91
CA ARG A 31 0.29 -10.92 5.47
C ARG A 31 -0.98 -10.75 4.62
N ASP A 32 -1.83 -9.80 4.95
CA ASP A 32 -3.17 -9.60 4.37
C ASP A 32 -3.47 -8.13 4.05
N HIS A 33 -2.58 -7.20 4.42
CA HIS A 33 -2.72 -5.76 4.21
C HIS A 33 -1.38 -5.09 3.93
N VAL A 34 -1.39 -3.80 3.62
CA VAL A 34 -0.19 -2.99 3.38
C VAL A 34 -0.32 -1.69 4.16
N HIS A 35 0.73 -1.33 4.90
CA HIS A 35 0.89 -0.01 5.51
C HIS A 35 1.67 0.91 4.59
N ILE A 36 1.18 2.14 4.42
CA ILE A 36 1.81 3.17 3.62
C ILE A 36 1.84 4.44 4.46
N LEU A 37 3.03 4.96 4.71
CA LEU A 37 3.22 6.31 5.22
C LEU A 37 3.40 7.23 4.02
N LEU A 38 2.48 8.18 3.87
CA LEU A 38 2.46 9.12 2.77
C LEU A 38 2.20 10.53 3.30
N GLU A 39 2.77 11.52 2.64
CA GLU A 39 2.60 12.94 2.90
C GLU A 39 1.67 13.52 1.84
N LEU A 40 0.71 14.33 2.27
CA LEU A 40 -0.23 15.05 1.41
C LEU A 40 -0.20 16.52 1.77
N ASP A 41 -0.31 17.37 0.76
CA ASP A 41 -0.48 18.80 0.98
C ASP A 41 -1.93 19.10 1.39
N LYS A 42 -2.91 18.32 0.90
CA LYS A 42 -4.33 18.43 1.28
C LYS A 42 -4.93 17.07 1.63
N LYS A 43 -5.64 16.98 2.77
CA LYS A 43 -6.27 15.73 3.24
C LYS A 43 -7.32 15.21 2.26
N GLU A 44 -7.98 16.09 1.51
CA GLU A 44 -9.01 15.75 0.53
C GLU A 44 -8.46 14.94 -0.65
N GLU A 45 -7.13 14.91 -0.85
CA GLU A 45 -6.47 14.13 -1.89
C GLU A 45 -6.38 12.64 -1.53
N LEU A 46 -6.45 12.30 -0.23
CA LEU A 46 -6.28 10.95 0.29
C LEU A 46 -7.15 9.90 -0.42
N PRO A 47 -8.47 10.11 -0.61
CA PRO A 47 -9.31 9.14 -1.31
C PRO A 47 -8.85 8.89 -2.76
N GLY A 48 -8.36 9.93 -3.44
CA GLY A 48 -7.85 9.84 -4.81
C GLY A 48 -6.54 9.06 -4.91
N VAL A 49 -5.61 9.34 -3.99
CA VAL A 49 -4.34 8.60 -3.88
C VAL A 49 -4.60 7.13 -3.59
N VAL A 50 -5.43 6.82 -2.58
CA VAL A 50 -5.76 5.43 -2.20
C VAL A 50 -6.48 4.70 -3.33
N ARG A 51 -7.42 5.36 -4.03
CA ARG A 51 -8.10 4.78 -5.20
C ARG A 51 -7.09 4.40 -6.28
N THR A 52 -6.14 5.29 -6.58
CA THR A 52 -5.11 5.07 -7.60
C THR A 52 -4.20 3.91 -7.22
N LEU A 53 -3.67 3.92 -6.00
CA LEU A 53 -2.82 2.85 -5.49
C LEU A 53 -3.51 1.48 -5.58
N LYS A 54 -4.74 1.37 -5.08
CA LYS A 54 -5.49 0.11 -5.08
C LYS A 54 -5.82 -0.36 -6.51
N ALA A 55 -6.27 0.55 -7.38
CA ALA A 55 -6.67 0.19 -8.74
C ALA A 55 -5.48 -0.28 -9.59
N VAL A 56 -4.37 0.47 -9.57
CA VAL A 56 -3.19 0.16 -10.39
C VAL A 56 -2.49 -1.11 -9.90
N THR A 57 -2.32 -1.25 -8.58
CA THR A 57 -1.71 -2.47 -8.01
C THR A 57 -2.57 -3.70 -8.26
N ALA A 58 -3.88 -3.62 -8.05
CA ALA A 58 -4.79 -4.74 -8.32
C ALA A 58 -4.74 -5.17 -9.78
N LYS A 59 -4.79 -4.20 -10.72
CA LYS A 59 -4.72 -4.49 -12.16
C LYS A 59 -3.42 -5.22 -12.51
N LYS A 60 -2.27 -4.64 -12.19
CA LYS A 60 -0.97 -5.20 -12.57
C LYS A 60 -0.69 -6.56 -11.92
N ILE A 61 -0.97 -6.69 -10.62
CA ILE A 61 -0.75 -7.96 -9.89
C ILE A 61 -1.65 -9.08 -10.44
N LEU A 62 -2.93 -8.79 -10.74
CA LEU A 62 -3.84 -9.79 -11.29
C LEU A 62 -3.59 -10.11 -12.77
N GLU A 63 -2.89 -9.24 -13.50
CA GLU A 63 -2.40 -9.50 -14.85
C GLU A 63 -1.15 -10.41 -14.81
N GLU A 64 -0.22 -10.15 -13.90
CA GLU A 64 1.02 -10.91 -13.77
C GLU A 64 0.87 -12.24 -13.02
N ILE A 65 -0.13 -12.33 -12.15
CA ILE A 65 -0.36 -13.49 -11.27
C ILE A 65 -1.82 -13.93 -11.41
N PRO A 66 -2.20 -14.58 -12.52
CA PRO A 66 -3.59 -14.93 -12.80
C PRO A 66 -4.22 -15.86 -11.76
N HIS A 67 -3.43 -16.69 -11.07
CA HIS A 67 -3.92 -17.63 -10.04
C HIS A 67 -4.43 -16.93 -8.77
N LEU A 68 -4.17 -15.64 -8.58
CA LEU A 68 -4.79 -14.85 -7.50
C LEU A 68 -6.25 -14.49 -7.80
N ARG A 69 -6.72 -14.74 -9.03
CA ARG A 69 -8.13 -14.59 -9.38
C ARG A 69 -8.91 -15.76 -8.78
N VAL A 70 -9.74 -15.47 -7.79
CA VAL A 70 -10.67 -16.47 -7.22
C VAL A 70 -11.96 -16.42 -8.03
N GLY A 71 -12.11 -17.35 -8.99
CA GLY A 71 -13.25 -17.37 -9.90
C GLY A 71 -13.35 -16.09 -10.76
N ASN A 72 -14.53 -15.46 -10.78
CA ASN A 72 -14.78 -14.19 -11.49
C ASN A 72 -14.39 -12.94 -10.66
N VAL A 73 -13.88 -13.10 -9.44
CA VAL A 73 -13.56 -11.99 -8.54
C VAL A 73 -12.24 -11.34 -8.95
N LYS A 74 -12.32 -10.09 -9.44
CA LYS A 74 -11.18 -9.28 -9.90
C LYS A 74 -10.66 -8.31 -8.83
N HIS A 75 -10.86 -8.61 -7.54
CA HIS A 75 -10.55 -7.67 -6.46
C HIS A 75 -9.39 -8.19 -5.60
N LEU A 76 -8.25 -7.50 -5.68
CA LEU A 76 -7.09 -7.75 -4.81
C LEU A 76 -7.28 -7.11 -3.42
N TRP A 77 -8.03 -6.01 -3.34
CA TRP A 77 -8.17 -5.21 -2.12
C TRP A 77 -9.62 -5.16 -1.65
N ALA A 78 -9.81 -5.17 -0.32
CA ALA A 78 -11.09 -4.81 0.30
C ALA A 78 -11.55 -3.42 -0.15
N ARG A 79 -12.85 -3.13 -0.15
CA ARG A 79 -13.38 -1.82 -0.57
C ARG A 79 -12.90 -0.68 0.33
N ARG A 80 -12.88 -0.91 1.65
CA ARG A 80 -12.50 0.07 2.67
C ARG A 80 -10.97 0.22 2.77
N TYR A 81 -10.55 1.29 3.43
CA TYR A 81 -9.17 1.51 3.86
C TYR A 81 -9.19 2.21 5.23
N GLY A 82 -8.17 1.98 6.05
CA GLY A 82 -7.95 2.72 7.29
C GLY A 82 -6.94 3.83 7.06
N TYR A 83 -7.08 4.94 7.78
CA TYR A 83 -6.06 5.99 7.82
C TYR A 83 -6.03 6.63 9.20
N LYS A 84 -4.87 7.21 9.54
CA LYS A 84 -4.67 8.02 10.73
C LYS A 84 -3.76 9.18 10.36
N GLU A 85 -4.07 10.38 10.82
CA GLU A 85 -3.20 11.53 10.66
C GLU A 85 -2.01 11.41 11.61
N ILE A 86 -0.82 11.61 11.06
CA ILE A 86 0.46 11.53 11.77
C ILE A 86 1.15 12.88 11.66
N LYS A 87 1.60 13.43 12.78
CA LYS A 87 2.41 14.65 12.80
C LYS A 87 3.83 14.37 12.31
N GLN A 88 4.47 15.38 11.72
CA GLN A 88 5.83 15.24 11.17
C GLN A 88 6.84 14.75 12.22
N GLU A 89 6.74 15.20 13.48
CA GLU A 89 7.61 14.75 14.57
C GLU A 89 7.58 13.23 14.81
N ALA A 90 6.50 12.55 14.42
CA ALA A 90 6.33 11.11 14.60
C ALA A 90 6.71 10.29 13.35
N PHE A 91 7.15 10.91 12.26
CA PHE A 91 7.44 10.21 11.00
C PHE A 91 8.50 9.14 11.14
N ASP A 92 9.61 9.42 11.84
CA ASP A 92 10.68 8.42 12.03
C ASP A 92 10.21 7.21 12.84
N THR A 93 9.41 7.45 13.89
CA THR A 93 8.82 6.39 14.71
C THR A 93 7.87 5.53 13.88
N VAL A 94 6.99 6.15 13.09
CA VAL A 94 6.05 5.42 12.22
C VAL A 94 6.77 4.69 11.09
N ARG A 95 7.82 5.27 10.51
CA ARG A 95 8.67 4.63 9.50
C ARG A 95 9.30 3.35 10.05
N LYS A 96 9.89 3.41 11.24
CA LYS A 96 10.45 2.23 11.94
C LYS A 96 9.37 1.20 12.23
N TYR A 97 8.21 1.64 12.72
CA TYR A 97 7.08 0.76 12.96
C TYR A 97 6.66 0.00 11.69
N ILE A 98 6.43 0.69 10.57
CA ILE A 98 6.02 0.08 9.30
C ILE A 98 7.05 -0.94 8.79
N ARG A 99 8.35 -0.65 8.95
CA ARG A 99 9.42 -1.58 8.57
C ARG A 99 9.43 -2.84 9.43
N ASN A 100 9.24 -2.68 10.74
CA ASN A 100 9.34 -3.76 11.71
C ASN A 100 8.01 -4.50 11.94
N GLN A 101 6.89 -4.01 11.38
CA GLN A 101 5.56 -4.57 11.63
C GLN A 101 5.39 -6.01 11.11
N LYS A 102 6.28 -6.49 10.25
CA LYS A 102 6.35 -7.91 9.89
C LYS A 102 6.69 -8.82 11.07
N GLU A 103 7.31 -8.27 12.12
CA GLU A 103 7.80 -9.01 13.28
C GLU A 103 6.87 -8.90 14.50
N ILE A 104 5.87 -8.02 14.48
CA ILE A 104 4.96 -7.82 15.62
C ILE A 104 3.72 -8.69 15.37
N PRO A 105 3.50 -9.78 16.14
CA PRO A 105 2.25 -10.52 16.10
C PRO A 105 1.12 -9.57 16.46
N HIS A 106 0.09 -9.54 15.64
CA HIS A 106 -1.14 -8.84 15.98
C HIS A 106 -1.61 -9.32 17.36
N MET A 107 -1.73 -8.41 18.32
CA MET A 107 -2.43 -8.65 19.59
C MET A 107 -3.85 -9.14 19.32
#